data_AF-A0A6G2W1B3-F1
#
_entry.id   AF-A0A6G2W1B3-F1
#
_cell.length_a   1.000
_cell.length_b   1.000
_cell.length_c   1.000
_cell.angle_alpha   90.00
_cell.angle_beta   90.00
_cell.angle_gamma   90.00
#
_symmetry.space_group_name_H-M   'P 1'
#
loop_
_entity.id
_entity.type
_entity.pdbx_description
1 polymer ?
#
loop_
_entity_poly.entity_id
_entity_poly.type
_entity_poly.pdbx_seq_one_letter_code
_entity_poly.pdbx_strand_id
1 'polypeptide(L)'
;LRRRMAHGNIYKPDKVDAALSNYFRPGNLTALRELALLWVADRVDEYLNEYRREHRVSTIWGSRERIVVGLTGGPEGRTLIRRASRLAEKGAGGEVLAVYISRSDGLTAASPKELADQRTLVEDLGGTFHHVVGDDIPVALLDFARGVNATQIVLGVSRRRSWQYVFGPGVGATVARDSGPDLDVHLITHDEAGKGRGLPVARGARLGRSRVIWGWAVGVLGPALLTWLLTSATPDVGLANDMLLFLTLTVAAALFGGLFPALASAVVGSLLLNWFFTPPVHTLTVADPKNIVAIA
;
A
#
# COMPACT_ATOMS: atom_id res chain seq x y z
N LEU A 1 -38.65 39.80 -5.50
CA LEU A 1 -39.34 39.96 -4.20
C LEU A 1 -40.06 41.31 -4.06
N ARG A 2 -39.36 42.45 -4.16
CA ARG A 2 -39.94 43.81 -4.03
C ARG A 2 -41.19 44.08 -4.87
N ARG A 3 -41.19 43.69 -6.16
CA ARG A 3 -42.37 43.81 -7.03
C ARG A 3 -43.56 42.99 -6.52
N ARG A 4 -43.34 41.80 -5.95
CA ARG A 4 -44.42 40.94 -5.39
C ARG A 4 -44.97 41.50 -4.07
N MET A 5 -44.14 42.13 -3.25
CA MET A 5 -44.56 42.82 -2.02
C MET A 5 -45.36 44.10 -2.31
N ALA A 6 -44.93 44.88 -3.30
CA ALA A 6 -45.65 46.09 -3.75
C ALA A 6 -47.06 45.78 -4.28
N HIS A 7 -47.28 44.57 -4.79
CA HIS A 7 -48.60 44.10 -5.24
C HIS A 7 -49.42 43.44 -4.10
N GLY A 8 -48.99 43.53 -2.83
CA GLY A 8 -49.75 43.01 -1.68
C GLY A 8 -49.79 41.49 -1.54
N ASN A 9 -49.01 40.74 -2.32
CA ASN A 9 -49.04 39.26 -2.33
C ASN A 9 -48.41 38.59 -1.09
N ILE A 10 -47.86 39.38 -0.15
CA ILE A 10 -47.08 38.87 0.99
C ILE A 10 -47.47 39.58 2.29
N TYR A 11 -47.72 40.89 2.24
CA TYR A 11 -48.21 41.69 3.36
C TYR A 11 -49.50 42.39 2.97
N LYS A 12 -50.38 42.63 3.96
CA LYS A 12 -51.56 43.47 3.77
C LYS A 12 -51.14 44.89 3.34
N PRO A 13 -51.92 45.58 2.49
CA PRO A 13 -51.52 46.84 1.83
C PRO A 13 -51.03 47.92 2.79
N ASP A 14 -51.61 48.00 3.99
CA ASP A 14 -51.28 48.93 5.07
C ASP A 14 -49.85 48.77 5.64
N LYS A 15 -49.23 47.60 5.46
CA LYS A 15 -47.89 47.29 6.01
C LYS A 15 -46.78 47.23 4.96
N VAL A 16 -47.12 47.37 3.68
CA VAL A 16 -46.16 47.21 2.57
C VAL A 16 -45.08 48.30 2.61
N ASP A 17 -45.47 49.56 2.78
CA ASP A 17 -44.53 50.70 2.75
C ASP A 17 -43.59 50.72 3.98
N ALA A 18 -44.11 50.34 5.15
CA ALA A 18 -43.30 50.20 6.37
C ALA A 18 -42.28 49.06 6.26
N ALA A 19 -42.66 47.94 5.63
CA ALA A 19 -41.75 46.81 5.43
C ALA A 19 -40.66 47.11 4.39
N LEU A 20 -41.01 47.81 3.30
CA LEU A 20 -40.07 48.20 2.24
C LEU A 20 -39.05 49.25 2.71
N SER A 21 -39.43 50.14 3.62
CA SER A 21 -38.58 51.22 4.12
C SER A 21 -37.66 50.80 5.28
N ASN A 22 -38.01 49.76 6.04
CA ASN A 22 -37.24 49.33 7.20
C ASN A 22 -36.41 48.06 6.95
N TYR A 23 -37.06 46.92 6.72
CA TYR A 23 -36.38 45.62 6.69
C TYR A 23 -35.94 45.19 5.28
N PHE A 24 -36.71 45.51 4.23
CA PHE A 24 -36.43 45.10 2.85
C PHE A 24 -35.65 46.16 2.06
N ARG A 25 -34.63 46.75 2.70
CA ARG A 25 -33.66 47.63 2.04
C ARG A 25 -32.74 46.83 1.11
N PRO A 26 -32.12 47.46 0.09
CA PRO A 26 -31.23 46.77 -0.84
C PRO A 26 -30.14 45.92 -0.16
N GLY A 27 -29.50 46.42 0.90
CA GLY A 27 -28.48 45.66 1.65
C GLY A 27 -29.02 44.39 2.32
N ASN A 28 -30.14 44.50 3.05
CA ASN A 28 -30.77 43.34 3.68
C ASN A 28 -31.34 42.34 2.66
N LEU A 29 -31.84 42.81 1.51
CA LEU A 29 -32.28 41.93 0.44
C LEU A 29 -31.13 41.14 -0.20
N THR A 30 -29.94 41.74 -0.30
CA THR A 30 -28.73 41.04 -0.74
C THR A 30 -28.32 39.97 0.27
N ALA A 31 -28.28 40.30 1.57
CA ALA A 31 -27.96 39.34 2.62
C ALA A 31 -28.98 38.19 2.69
N LEU A 32 -30.28 38.49 2.59
CA LEU A 32 -31.33 37.47 2.53
C LEU A 32 -31.23 36.61 1.27
N ARG A 33 -30.77 37.17 0.15
CA ARG A 33 -30.53 36.40 -1.07
C ARG A 33 -29.35 35.45 -0.89
N GLU A 34 -28.26 35.88 -0.26
CA GLU A 34 -27.12 35.02 0.03
C GLU A 34 -27.49 33.91 1.01
N LEU A 35 -28.20 34.23 2.09
CA LEU A 35 -28.74 33.23 3.04
C LEU A 35 -29.73 32.27 2.36
N ALA A 36 -30.59 32.77 1.48
CA ALA A 36 -31.51 31.91 0.74
C ALA A 36 -30.77 31.00 -0.26
N LEU A 37 -29.69 31.46 -0.88
CA LEU A 37 -28.86 30.64 -1.76
C LEU A 37 -28.11 29.55 -0.98
N LEU A 38 -27.57 29.89 0.20
CA LEU A 38 -26.98 28.90 1.11
C LEU A 38 -28.04 27.88 1.58
N TRP A 39 -29.23 28.34 1.96
CA TRP A 39 -30.31 27.46 2.39
C TRP A 39 -30.84 26.56 1.26
N VAL A 40 -30.92 27.08 0.03
CA VAL A 40 -31.28 26.27 -1.15
C VAL A 40 -30.20 25.24 -1.45
N ALA A 41 -28.91 25.60 -1.32
CA ALA A 41 -27.82 24.65 -1.45
C ALA A 41 -27.95 23.50 -0.43
N ASP A 42 -28.27 23.81 0.83
CA ASP A 42 -28.48 22.81 1.88
C ASP A 42 -29.77 21.98 1.70
N ARG A 43 -30.83 22.53 1.09
CA ARG A 43 -32.15 21.87 0.94
C ARG A 43 -32.28 21.01 -0.32
N VAL A 44 -31.43 21.26 -1.32
CA VAL A 44 -31.39 20.47 -2.57
C VAL A 44 -31.00 19.00 -2.30
N ASP A 45 -30.23 18.73 -1.25
CA ASP A 45 -29.78 17.37 -0.92
C ASP A 45 -30.92 16.42 -0.50
N GLU A 46 -31.93 16.89 0.24
CA GLU A 46 -33.10 16.06 0.61
C GLU A 46 -33.97 15.71 -0.60
N TYR A 47 -34.20 16.67 -1.50
CA TYR A 47 -35.03 16.48 -2.69
C TYR A 47 -34.35 15.57 -3.72
N LEU A 48 -33.01 15.68 -3.86
CA LEU A 48 -32.24 14.81 -4.74
C LEU A 48 -32.17 13.37 -4.21
N ASN A 49 -32.09 13.16 -2.90
CA ASN A 49 -32.09 11.81 -2.31
C ASN A 49 -33.43 11.08 -2.53
N GLU A 50 -34.56 11.78 -2.43
CA GLU A 50 -35.89 11.22 -2.68
C GLU A 50 -36.09 10.89 -4.17
N TYR A 51 -35.68 11.78 -5.08
CA TYR A 51 -35.73 11.57 -6.52
C TYR A 51 -34.84 10.40 -7.00
N ARG A 52 -33.65 10.22 -6.38
CA ARG A 52 -32.74 9.09 -6.67
C ARG A 52 -33.36 7.73 -6.35
N ARG A 53 -34.08 7.60 -5.21
CA ARG A 53 -34.77 6.35 -4.85
C ARG A 53 -35.82 5.95 -5.88
N GLU A 54 -36.46 6.94 -6.49
CA GLU A 54 -37.59 6.74 -7.40
C GLU A 54 -37.15 6.53 -8.86
N HIS A 55 -36.02 7.12 -9.30
CA HIS A 55 -35.63 7.14 -10.72
C HIS A 55 -34.35 6.36 -11.12
N ARG A 56 -33.65 5.67 -10.20
CA ARG A 56 -32.46 4.81 -10.52
C ARG A 56 -31.41 5.50 -11.41
N VAL A 57 -31.16 6.79 -11.21
CA VAL A 57 -30.14 7.54 -11.96
C VAL A 57 -28.80 7.44 -11.22
N SER A 58 -27.75 7.00 -11.92
CA SER A 58 -26.43 6.66 -11.38
C SER A 58 -25.44 7.82 -11.28
N THR A 59 -25.82 9.05 -11.65
CA THR A 59 -24.94 10.22 -11.58
C THR A 59 -25.00 10.88 -10.20
N ILE A 60 -23.87 10.88 -9.50
CA ILE A 60 -23.70 11.43 -8.16
C ILE A 60 -23.74 12.97 -8.26
N TRP A 61 -24.94 13.55 -8.20
CA TRP A 61 -25.11 14.98 -7.88
C TRP A 61 -25.29 15.12 -6.36
N GLY A 62 -24.18 15.17 -5.64
CA GLY A 62 -24.15 15.59 -4.23
C GLY A 62 -23.58 17.00 -4.14
N SER A 63 -24.25 17.91 -3.43
CA SER A 63 -23.81 19.31 -3.26
C SER A 63 -22.48 19.41 -2.50
N ARG A 64 -22.07 18.33 -1.81
CA ARG A 64 -20.82 18.23 -1.04
C ARG A 64 -20.04 16.99 -1.48
N GLU A 65 -18.78 17.20 -1.84
CA GLU A 65 -17.88 16.11 -2.21
C GLU A 65 -17.64 15.20 -1.01
N ARG A 66 -17.66 13.87 -1.23
CA ARG A 66 -17.30 12.90 -0.19
C ARG A 66 -15.97 12.27 -0.56
N ILE A 67 -14.96 12.53 0.26
CA ILE A 67 -13.58 12.12 0.01
C ILE A 67 -13.22 10.99 0.97
N VAL A 68 -12.96 9.81 0.42
CA VAL A 68 -12.47 8.66 1.20
C VAL A 68 -10.95 8.66 1.19
N VAL A 69 -10.33 8.55 2.36
CA VAL A 69 -8.87 8.46 2.50
C VAL A 69 -8.48 7.05 2.91
N GLY A 70 -7.82 6.32 2.01
CA GLY A 70 -7.31 4.98 2.32
C GLY A 70 -6.04 5.04 3.15
N LEU A 71 -6.10 4.52 4.38
CA LEU A 71 -4.98 4.47 5.32
C LEU A 71 -4.35 3.08 5.36
N THR A 72 -3.03 3.03 5.44
CA THR A 72 -2.25 1.79 5.60
C THR A 72 -1.80 1.56 7.05
N GLY A 73 -2.04 2.53 7.94
CA GLY A 73 -1.62 2.50 9.35
C GLY A 73 -0.14 2.81 9.59
N GLY A 74 0.51 3.54 8.69
CA GLY A 74 1.82 4.15 8.95
C GLY A 74 1.84 5.67 8.76
N PRO A 75 3.01 6.31 8.93
CA PRO A 75 3.12 7.75 9.20
C PRO A 75 2.67 8.63 8.03
N GLU A 76 2.61 8.10 6.79
CA GLU A 76 2.06 8.82 5.65
C GLU A 76 0.60 9.22 5.83
N GLY A 77 -0.16 8.49 6.65
CA GLY A 77 -1.58 8.74 6.87
C GLY A 77 -1.86 10.18 7.29
N ARG A 78 -1.00 10.76 8.13
CA ARG A 78 -1.12 12.16 8.58
C ARG A 78 -1.04 13.17 7.43
N THR A 79 -0.19 12.89 6.45
CA THR A 79 -0.05 13.72 5.24
C THR A 79 -1.26 13.55 4.33
N LEU A 80 -1.74 12.32 4.16
CA LEU A 80 -2.94 12.03 3.35
C LEU A 80 -4.19 12.72 3.91
N ILE A 81 -4.43 12.57 5.21
CA ILE A 81 -5.56 13.20 5.91
C ILE A 81 -5.53 14.73 5.72
N ARG A 82 -4.38 15.37 5.99
CA ARG A 82 -4.25 16.82 5.80
C ARG A 82 -4.43 17.27 4.35
N ARG A 83 -3.95 16.48 3.39
CA ARG A 83 -4.16 16.80 1.97
C ARG A 83 -5.62 16.64 1.56
N ALA A 84 -6.29 15.59 2.05
CA ALA A 84 -7.70 15.34 1.79
C ALA A 84 -8.59 16.41 2.40
N SER A 85 -8.33 16.84 3.64
CA SER A 85 -9.03 17.98 4.27
C SER A 85 -8.92 19.25 3.43
N ARG A 86 -7.71 19.59 2.98
CA ARG A 86 -7.50 20.74 2.08
C ARG A 86 -8.19 20.60 0.74
N LEU A 87 -8.43 19.37 0.27
CA LEU A 87 -9.16 19.12 -0.96
C LEU A 87 -10.67 19.31 -0.75
N ALA A 88 -11.20 18.77 0.35
CA ALA A 88 -12.58 18.94 0.77
C ALA A 88 -12.95 20.42 1.02
N GLU A 89 -12.02 21.20 1.58
CA GLU A 89 -12.18 22.65 1.82
C GLU A 89 -12.17 23.49 0.54
N LYS A 90 -11.50 23.04 -0.52
CA LYS A 90 -11.46 23.76 -1.80
C LYS A 90 -12.76 23.60 -2.61
N GLY A 91 -13.52 22.54 -2.35
CA GLY A 91 -14.84 22.31 -2.93
C GLY A 91 -15.93 23.08 -2.19
N ALA A 92 -17.19 22.69 -2.40
CA ALA A 92 -18.37 23.25 -1.73
C ALA A 92 -18.52 22.81 -0.25
N GLY A 93 -17.42 22.48 0.44
CA GLY A 93 -17.42 21.96 1.80
C GLY A 93 -17.70 20.45 1.86
N GLY A 94 -16.71 19.66 1.45
CA GLY A 94 -16.81 18.20 1.41
C GLY A 94 -16.61 17.49 2.76
N GLU A 95 -17.10 16.25 2.86
CA GLU A 95 -16.88 15.38 4.02
C GLU A 95 -15.65 14.48 3.79
N VAL A 96 -14.80 14.34 4.82
CA VAL A 96 -13.63 13.45 4.79
C VAL A 96 -13.89 12.20 5.62
N LEU A 97 -13.74 11.04 5.00
CA LEU A 97 -13.88 9.74 5.64
C LEU A 97 -12.56 8.99 5.53
N ALA A 98 -11.84 8.81 6.64
CA ALA A 98 -10.64 8.00 6.66
C ALA A 98 -10.99 6.54 6.92
N VAL A 99 -10.46 5.63 6.11
CA VAL A 99 -10.71 4.20 6.24
C VAL A 99 -9.40 3.42 6.35
N TYR A 100 -9.30 2.61 7.40
CA TYR A 100 -8.26 1.61 7.54
C TYR A 100 -8.86 0.24 7.31
N ILE A 101 -8.29 -0.53 6.37
CA ILE A 101 -8.71 -1.89 6.06
C ILE A 101 -7.70 -2.86 6.66
N SER A 102 -8.14 -3.67 7.62
CA SER A 102 -7.34 -4.76 8.18
C SER A 102 -7.64 -6.07 7.47
N ARG A 103 -6.60 -6.86 7.22
CA ARG A 103 -6.74 -8.25 6.78
C ARG A 103 -6.97 -9.15 7.97
N SER A 104 -7.81 -10.17 7.79
CA SER A 104 -8.09 -11.21 8.77
C SER A 104 -6.86 -12.06 9.13
N ASP A 105 -5.85 -12.09 8.25
CA ASP A 105 -4.61 -12.87 8.38
C ASP A 105 -3.62 -12.34 9.44
N GLY A 106 -3.79 -11.11 9.93
CA GLY A 106 -2.90 -10.49 10.92
C GLY A 106 -1.47 -10.23 10.44
N LEU A 107 -1.15 -10.47 9.16
CA LEU A 107 0.21 -10.39 8.61
C LEU A 107 0.66 -8.95 8.37
N THR A 108 -0.29 -8.02 8.27
CA THR A 108 -0.04 -6.57 8.16
C THR A 108 -0.58 -5.85 9.39
N ALA A 109 0.16 -5.91 10.50
CA ALA A 109 -0.16 -5.12 11.68
C ALA A 109 0.25 -3.65 11.47
N ALA A 110 -0.76 -2.76 11.36
CA ALA A 110 -0.56 -1.33 11.52
C ALA A 110 -0.06 -1.01 12.94
N SER A 111 0.69 0.08 13.09
CA SER A 111 1.05 0.56 14.43
C SER A 111 -0.23 1.05 15.14
N PRO A 112 -0.64 0.44 16.28
CA PRO A 112 -1.86 0.87 16.98
C PRO A 112 -1.80 2.35 17.39
N LYS A 113 -0.59 2.83 17.72
CA LYS A 113 -0.33 4.23 18.06
C LYS A 113 -0.58 5.16 16.87
N GLU A 114 -0.08 4.80 15.67
CA GLU A 114 -0.29 5.62 14.47
C GLU A 114 -1.77 5.69 14.09
N LEU A 115 -2.51 4.58 14.21
CA LEU A 115 -3.96 4.58 13.94
C LEU A 115 -4.73 5.44 14.93
N ALA A 116 -4.35 5.43 16.21
CA ALA A 116 -4.96 6.31 17.22
C ALA A 116 -4.68 7.79 16.90
N ASP A 117 -3.42 8.14 16.62
CA ASP A 117 -3.03 9.51 16.26
C ASP A 117 -3.74 9.98 14.97
N GLN A 118 -3.93 9.07 14.01
CA GLN A 118 -4.64 9.34 12.75
C GLN A 118 -6.14 9.51 12.98
N ARG A 119 -6.76 8.71 13.85
CA ARG A 119 -8.17 8.87 14.23
C ARG A 119 -8.41 10.25 14.84
N THR A 120 -7.61 10.62 15.85
CA THR A 120 -7.73 11.94 16.49
C THR A 120 -7.54 13.07 15.46
N LEU A 121 -6.55 12.95 14.56
CA LEU A 121 -6.34 13.96 13.52
C LEU A 121 -7.52 14.09 12.55
N VAL A 122 -8.18 12.99 12.20
CA VAL A 122 -9.36 13.02 11.33
C VAL A 122 -10.52 13.70 12.03
N GLU A 123 -10.77 13.37 13.30
CA GLU A 123 -11.82 13.96 14.12
C GLU A 123 -11.59 15.47 14.34
N ASP A 124 -10.35 15.88 14.62
CA ASP A 124 -9.95 17.30 14.77
C ASP A 124 -10.20 18.14 13.50
N LEU A 125 -10.12 17.49 12.33
CA LEU A 125 -10.37 18.11 11.02
C LEU A 125 -11.84 17.98 10.57
N GLY A 126 -12.73 17.50 11.45
CA GLY A 126 -14.17 17.36 11.16
C GLY A 126 -14.53 16.17 10.27
N GLY A 127 -13.62 15.22 10.09
CA GLY A 127 -13.86 13.97 9.37
C GLY A 127 -14.27 12.81 10.28
N THR A 128 -14.50 11.64 9.69
CA THR A 128 -14.81 10.40 10.43
C THR A 128 -13.81 9.29 10.12
N PHE A 129 -13.49 8.47 11.13
CA PHE A 129 -12.55 7.34 11.00
C PHE A 129 -13.31 6.01 11.02
N HIS A 130 -13.02 5.14 10.05
CA HIS A 130 -13.67 3.84 9.86
C HIS A 130 -12.63 2.72 9.84
N HIS A 131 -12.94 1.62 10.53
CA HIS A 131 -12.14 0.41 10.48
C HIS A 131 -12.96 -0.69 9.81
N VAL A 132 -12.46 -1.19 8.68
CA VAL A 132 -13.12 -2.22 7.88
C VAL A 132 -12.23 -3.46 7.87
N VAL A 133 -12.84 -4.64 7.92
CA VAL A 133 -12.12 -5.90 7.76
C VAL A 133 -12.36 -6.40 6.35
N GLY A 134 -11.29 -6.70 5.61
CA GLY A 134 -11.37 -7.16 4.23
C GLY A 134 -10.10 -7.87 3.78
N ASP A 135 -10.25 -9.03 3.13
CA ASP A 135 -9.11 -9.83 2.66
C ASP A 135 -8.45 -9.20 1.43
N ASP A 136 -9.24 -8.58 0.56
CA ASP A 136 -8.79 -7.79 -0.58
C ASP A 136 -8.98 -6.29 -0.29
N ILE A 137 -7.86 -5.59 -0.06
CA ILE A 137 -7.84 -4.17 0.31
C ILE A 137 -8.42 -3.29 -0.82
N PRO A 138 -7.98 -3.40 -2.10
CA PRO A 138 -8.59 -2.67 -3.21
C PRO A 138 -10.12 -2.83 -3.29
N VAL A 139 -10.62 -4.07 -3.23
CA VAL A 139 -12.05 -4.34 -3.35
C VAL A 139 -12.81 -3.75 -2.16
N ALA A 140 -12.36 -4.01 -0.93
CA ALA A 140 -13.00 -3.48 0.27
C ALA A 140 -12.98 -1.94 0.32
N LEU A 141 -11.95 -1.29 -0.22
CA LEU A 141 -11.88 0.16 -0.31
C LEU A 141 -12.90 0.73 -1.28
N LEU A 142 -13.04 0.11 -2.47
CA LEU A 142 -14.01 0.50 -3.47
C LEU A 142 -15.45 0.27 -2.98
N ASP A 143 -15.71 -0.85 -2.33
CA ASP A 143 -17.02 -1.17 -1.76
C ASP A 143 -17.39 -0.19 -0.64
N PHE A 144 -16.45 0.13 0.25
CA PHE A 144 -16.65 1.16 1.27
C PHE A 144 -16.94 2.53 0.63
N ALA A 145 -16.13 2.93 -0.36
CA ALA A 145 -16.28 4.21 -1.05
C ALA A 145 -17.65 4.34 -1.73
N ARG A 146 -18.11 3.30 -2.43
CA ARG A 146 -19.45 3.27 -3.03
C ARG A 146 -20.55 3.24 -1.98
N GLY A 147 -20.38 2.48 -0.90
CA GLY A 147 -21.33 2.41 0.20
C GLY A 147 -21.60 3.76 0.87
N VAL A 148 -20.59 4.62 0.97
CA VAL A 148 -20.73 5.99 1.50
C VAL A 148 -21.05 7.04 0.42
N ASN A 149 -21.21 6.62 -0.83
CA ASN A 149 -21.38 7.50 -2.00
C ASN A 149 -20.25 8.55 -2.11
N ALA A 150 -19.01 8.08 -1.97
CA ALA A 150 -17.83 8.89 -2.22
C ALA A 150 -17.75 9.29 -3.69
N THR A 151 -17.24 10.49 -3.94
CA THR A 151 -16.90 10.96 -5.30
C THR A 151 -15.41 10.84 -5.58
N GLN A 152 -14.59 10.80 -4.53
CA GLN A 152 -13.13 10.77 -4.64
C GLN A 152 -12.52 9.81 -3.62
N ILE A 153 -11.42 9.17 -4.02
CA ILE A 153 -10.58 8.33 -3.17
C ILE A 153 -9.16 8.90 -3.17
N VAL A 154 -8.66 9.22 -1.98
CA VAL A 154 -7.29 9.65 -1.75
C VAL A 154 -6.46 8.47 -1.25
N LEU A 155 -5.35 8.19 -1.94
CA LEU A 155 -4.41 7.14 -1.60
C LEU A 155 -2.98 7.68 -1.57
N GLY A 156 -2.16 7.14 -0.66
CA GLY A 156 -0.72 7.37 -0.70
C GLY A 156 -0.07 6.57 -1.82
N VAL A 157 0.92 7.17 -2.50
CA VAL A 157 1.81 6.41 -3.38
C VAL A 157 2.50 5.31 -2.57
N SER A 158 2.61 4.12 -3.14
CA SER A 158 3.14 2.98 -2.39
C SER A 158 4.53 3.27 -1.82
N ARG A 159 4.74 2.88 -0.55
CA ARG A 159 6.06 2.86 0.05
C ARG A 159 6.97 1.80 -0.60
N ARG A 160 6.41 0.79 -1.30
CA ARG A 160 7.20 -0.31 -1.89
C ARG A 160 8.30 0.23 -2.83
N ARG A 161 9.47 -0.41 -2.79
CA ARG A 161 10.57 -0.10 -3.70
C ARG A 161 10.19 -0.50 -5.12
N SER A 162 10.75 0.18 -6.12
CA SER A 162 10.42 -0.01 -7.55
C SER A 162 10.60 -1.46 -8.05
N TRP A 163 11.50 -2.25 -7.46
CA TRP A 163 11.68 -3.66 -7.82
C TRP A 163 10.57 -4.58 -7.30
N GLN A 164 9.84 -4.17 -6.26
CA GLN A 164 8.76 -4.98 -5.65
C GLN A 164 7.46 -4.94 -6.47
N TYR A 165 7.38 -4.09 -7.49
CA TYR A 165 6.24 -4.08 -8.44
C TYR A 165 6.25 -5.30 -9.38
N VAL A 166 7.32 -6.10 -9.39
CA VAL A 166 7.36 -7.38 -10.10
C VAL A 166 6.40 -8.41 -9.47
N PHE A 167 6.07 -8.28 -8.18
CA PHE A 167 5.12 -9.16 -7.48
C PHE A 167 3.64 -8.77 -7.69
N GLY A 168 3.36 -7.91 -8.67
CA GLY A 168 2.01 -7.49 -9.01
C GLY A 168 1.71 -6.01 -8.67
N PRO A 169 0.58 -5.49 -9.21
CA PRO A 169 0.16 -4.11 -9.01
C PRO A 169 -0.12 -3.80 -7.54
N GLY A 170 0.25 -2.60 -7.09
CA GLY A 170 -0.05 -2.12 -5.74
C GLY A 170 -1.50 -1.65 -5.61
N VAL A 171 -1.98 -1.50 -4.37
CA VAL A 171 -3.37 -1.08 -4.06
C VAL A 171 -3.79 0.15 -4.85
N GLY A 172 -2.96 1.20 -4.91
CA GLY A 172 -3.28 2.41 -5.66
C GLY A 172 -3.46 2.19 -7.17
N ALA A 173 -2.70 1.28 -7.78
CA ALA A 173 -2.83 0.97 -9.20
C ALA A 173 -4.07 0.10 -9.49
N THR A 174 -4.39 -0.84 -8.60
CA THR A 174 -5.61 -1.66 -8.69
C THR A 174 -6.86 -0.79 -8.52
N VAL A 175 -6.89 0.05 -7.47
CA VAL A 175 -8.01 0.96 -7.22
C VAL A 175 -8.20 1.95 -8.37
N ALA A 176 -7.12 2.53 -8.92
CA ALA A 176 -7.22 3.43 -10.07
C ALA A 176 -7.69 2.73 -11.36
N ARG A 177 -7.47 1.42 -11.50
CA ARG A 177 -7.97 0.64 -12.64
C ARG A 177 -9.44 0.26 -12.45
N ASP A 178 -9.83 -0.10 -11.24
CA ASP A 178 -11.13 -0.71 -10.94
C ASP A 178 -12.15 0.30 -10.35
N SER A 179 -11.75 1.57 -10.18
CA SER A 179 -12.61 2.64 -9.66
C SER A 179 -13.82 2.91 -10.55
N GLY A 180 -13.68 2.74 -11.87
CA GLY A 180 -14.72 3.06 -12.84
C GLY A 180 -14.87 4.57 -13.06
N PRO A 181 -15.92 5.00 -13.79
CA PRO A 181 -16.18 6.41 -14.12
C PRO A 181 -16.83 7.21 -12.97
N ASP A 182 -17.21 6.54 -11.88
CA ASP A 182 -17.95 7.10 -10.73
C ASP A 182 -17.04 7.60 -9.60
N LEU A 183 -15.76 7.24 -9.60
CA LEU A 183 -14.81 7.51 -8.51
C LEU A 183 -13.47 8.05 -9.04
N ASP A 184 -13.14 9.28 -8.67
CA ASP A 184 -11.83 9.87 -8.98
C ASP A 184 -10.78 9.41 -7.97
N VAL A 185 -9.61 8.97 -8.45
CA VAL A 185 -8.52 8.47 -7.60
C VAL A 185 -7.36 9.46 -7.56
N HIS A 186 -7.09 9.99 -6.36
CA HIS A 186 -6.02 10.94 -6.08
C HIS A 186 -4.84 10.26 -5.38
N LEU A 187 -3.75 10.05 -6.15
CA LEU A 187 -2.49 9.52 -5.62
C LEU A 187 -1.61 10.65 -5.07
N ILE A 188 -1.31 10.59 -3.78
CA ILE A 188 -0.56 11.62 -3.07
C ILE A 188 0.84 11.13 -2.74
N THR A 189 1.84 11.92 -3.17
CA THR A 189 3.22 11.73 -2.77
C THR A 189 3.45 12.18 -1.33
N HIS A 190 4.27 11.42 -0.62
CA HIS A 190 4.65 11.66 0.78
C HIS A 190 6.11 11.26 1.00
N ASP A 191 6.70 11.67 2.11
CA ASP A 191 8.12 11.45 2.38
C ASP A 191 8.51 9.97 2.42
N GLU A 192 7.57 9.08 2.73
CA GLU A 192 7.79 7.63 2.76
C GLU A 192 7.63 6.93 1.38
N ALA A 193 7.38 7.69 0.30
CA ALA A 193 7.20 7.14 -1.04
C ALA A 193 8.47 6.41 -1.51
N GLY A 194 8.34 5.15 -1.92
CA GLY A 194 9.49 4.32 -2.31
C GLY A 194 10.50 3.99 -1.19
N LYS A 195 10.30 4.48 0.04
CA LYS A 195 11.16 4.25 1.22
C LYS A 195 10.69 3.08 2.09
N GLY A 196 9.89 2.18 1.54
CA GLY A 196 9.19 1.14 2.27
C GLY A 196 10.11 0.35 3.18
N ARG A 197 9.56 -0.03 4.34
CA ARG A 197 10.14 -1.07 5.19
C ARG A 197 10.32 -2.29 4.31
N GLY A 198 11.56 -2.53 3.89
CA GLY A 198 11.96 -3.88 3.52
C GLY A 198 11.68 -4.79 4.73
N LEU A 199 11.67 -6.10 4.49
CA LEU A 199 12.09 -7.06 5.52
C LEU A 199 13.23 -6.42 6.33
N PRO A 200 13.28 -6.57 7.67
CA PRO A 200 14.40 -6.06 8.43
C PRO A 200 15.62 -6.47 7.63
N VAL A 201 16.30 -5.49 7.03
CA VAL A 201 17.58 -5.75 6.41
C VAL A 201 18.27 -6.41 7.57
N ALA A 202 18.57 -7.70 7.47
CA ALA A 202 19.54 -8.30 8.35
C ALA A 202 20.68 -7.32 8.20
N ARG A 203 20.81 -6.39 9.15
CA ARG A 203 21.79 -5.31 9.12
C ARG A 203 23.01 -6.15 9.00
N GLY A 204 23.54 -6.23 7.78
CA GLY A 204 24.52 -7.25 7.45
C GLY A 204 25.52 -7.06 8.55
N ALA A 205 25.58 -8.02 9.48
CA ALA A 205 26.55 -7.96 10.54
C ALA A 205 27.80 -7.78 9.71
N ARG A 206 28.41 -6.58 9.74
CA ARG A 206 29.49 -6.26 8.82
C ARG A 206 30.57 -7.22 9.27
N LEU A 207 30.59 -8.40 8.66
CA LEU A 207 31.56 -9.44 8.89
C LEU A 207 32.84 -8.67 8.63
N GLY A 208 33.67 -8.51 9.67
CA GLY A 208 34.88 -7.71 9.56
C GLY A 208 35.62 -8.16 8.30
N ARG A 209 36.24 -7.23 7.56
CA ARG A 209 36.88 -7.54 6.26
C ARG A 209 37.71 -8.83 6.30
N SER A 210 38.37 -9.10 7.43
CA SER A 210 39.06 -10.36 7.74
C SER A 210 38.17 -11.62 7.63
N ARG A 211 36.97 -11.66 8.24
CA ARG A 211 36.04 -12.80 8.14
C ARG A 211 35.54 -13.04 6.72
N VAL A 212 35.32 -11.97 5.94
CA VAL A 212 34.89 -12.11 4.54
C VAL A 212 36.02 -12.69 3.69
N ILE A 213 37.26 -12.21 3.88
CA ILE A 213 38.44 -12.75 3.18
C ILE A 213 38.65 -14.22 3.55
N TRP A 214 38.58 -14.57 4.84
CA TRP A 214 38.67 -15.96 5.29
C TRP A 214 37.53 -16.83 4.75
N GLY A 215 36.31 -16.30 4.72
CA GLY A 215 35.16 -16.97 4.12
C GLY A 215 35.38 -17.32 2.66
N TRP A 216 35.85 -16.37 1.85
CA TRP A 216 36.19 -16.59 0.44
C TRP A 216 37.38 -17.53 0.25
N ALA A 217 38.42 -17.42 1.09
CA ALA A 217 39.55 -18.33 1.07
C ALA A 217 39.09 -19.77 1.34
N VAL A 218 38.29 -19.99 2.39
CA VAL A 218 37.73 -21.31 2.71
C VAL A 218 36.76 -21.78 1.62
N GLY A 219 35.91 -20.91 1.08
CA GLY A 219 34.92 -21.28 0.07
C GLY A 219 35.50 -21.63 -1.30
N VAL A 220 36.65 -21.06 -1.69
CA VAL A 220 37.27 -21.33 -2.99
C VAL A 220 38.44 -22.30 -2.88
N LEU A 221 39.33 -22.12 -1.90
CA LEU A 221 40.52 -22.98 -1.72
C LEU A 221 40.20 -24.24 -0.93
N GLY A 222 39.21 -24.19 -0.04
CA GLY A 222 38.81 -25.34 0.78
C GLY A 222 38.43 -26.56 -0.06
N PRO A 223 37.54 -26.42 -1.08
CA PRO A 223 37.15 -27.57 -1.89
C PRO A 223 38.33 -28.18 -2.65
N ALA A 224 39.22 -27.35 -3.20
CA ALA A 224 40.41 -27.81 -3.90
C ALA A 224 41.41 -28.52 -2.97
N LEU A 225 41.62 -27.98 -1.76
CA LEU A 225 42.47 -28.61 -0.74
C LEU A 225 41.88 -29.94 -0.27
N LEU A 226 40.56 -29.99 -0.06
CA LEU A 226 39.84 -31.21 0.32
C LEU A 226 39.94 -32.28 -0.77
N THR A 227 39.76 -31.92 -2.05
CA THR A 227 40.00 -32.83 -3.19
C THR A 227 41.43 -33.35 -3.21
N TRP A 228 42.42 -32.49 -3.02
CA TRP A 228 43.82 -32.89 -3.01
C TRP A 228 44.15 -33.83 -1.85
N LEU A 229 43.60 -33.57 -0.66
CA LEU A 229 43.80 -34.43 0.51
C LEU A 229 43.12 -35.79 0.33
N LEU A 230 41.88 -35.82 -0.16
CA LEU A 230 41.15 -37.07 -0.41
C LEU A 230 41.80 -37.92 -1.51
N THR A 231 42.39 -37.29 -2.53
CA THR A 231 43.09 -38.02 -3.61
C THR A 231 44.51 -38.47 -3.23
N SER A 232 45.17 -37.81 -2.27
CA SER A 232 46.55 -38.14 -1.87
C SER A 232 46.68 -38.99 -0.59
N ALA A 233 45.74 -38.87 0.35
CA ALA A 233 45.89 -39.42 1.70
C ALA A 233 45.00 -40.64 2.00
N THR A 234 43.94 -40.89 1.21
CA THR A 234 42.94 -41.91 1.55
C THR A 234 42.63 -42.84 0.38
N PRO A 235 42.92 -44.16 0.48
CA PRO A 235 42.39 -45.15 -0.45
C PRO A 235 40.90 -45.37 -0.14
N ASP A 236 40.04 -44.88 -1.03
CA ASP A 236 38.65 -45.27 -1.24
C ASP A 236 37.68 -45.15 -0.04
N VAL A 237 37.25 -43.91 0.25
CA VAL A 237 36.32 -43.59 1.36
C VAL A 237 34.84 -43.69 0.93
N GLY A 238 34.58 -43.92 -0.35
CA GLY A 238 33.25 -44.03 -0.95
C GLY A 238 32.56 -42.69 -1.23
N LEU A 239 31.88 -42.60 -2.38
CA LEU A 239 31.25 -41.38 -2.92
C LEU A 239 30.34 -40.65 -1.91
N ALA A 240 29.57 -41.40 -1.11
CA ALA A 240 28.65 -40.82 -0.13
C ALA A 240 29.40 -40.04 0.97
N ASN A 241 30.56 -40.55 1.41
CA ASN A 241 31.35 -39.88 2.43
C ASN A 241 32.02 -38.63 1.86
N ASP A 242 32.49 -38.69 0.62
CA ASP A 242 33.04 -37.53 -0.09
C ASP A 242 31.99 -36.41 -0.19
N MET A 243 30.75 -36.74 -0.60
CA MET A 243 29.64 -35.78 -0.64
C MET A 243 29.36 -35.11 0.71
N LEU A 244 29.38 -35.88 1.81
CA LEU A 244 29.19 -35.34 3.15
C LEU A 244 30.34 -34.42 3.58
N LEU A 245 31.58 -34.72 3.20
CA LEU A 245 32.73 -33.86 3.49
C LEU A 245 32.66 -32.53 2.73
N PHE A 246 32.28 -32.55 1.45
CA PHE A 246 32.06 -31.33 0.66
C PHE A 246 30.88 -30.50 1.18
N LEU A 247 29.80 -31.16 1.64
CA LEU A 247 28.66 -30.48 2.27
C LEU A 247 29.09 -29.81 3.59
N THR A 248 29.83 -30.52 4.43
CA THR A 248 30.33 -30.01 5.72
C THR A 248 31.23 -28.80 5.50
N LEU A 249 32.11 -28.86 4.50
CA LEU A 249 32.95 -27.73 4.12
C LEU A 249 32.14 -26.53 3.63
N THR A 250 31.08 -26.77 2.84
CA THR A 250 30.17 -25.72 2.35
C THR A 250 29.43 -25.05 3.51
N VAL A 251 29.00 -25.83 4.52
CA VAL A 251 28.41 -25.31 5.75
C VAL A 251 29.43 -24.50 6.55
N ALA A 252 30.67 -24.96 6.65
CA ALA A 252 31.74 -24.21 7.31
C ALA A 252 31.98 -22.86 6.62
N ALA A 253 32.05 -22.83 5.28
CA ALA A 253 32.17 -21.59 4.50
C ALA A 253 30.99 -20.63 4.77
N ALA A 254 29.77 -21.17 4.93
CA ALA A 254 28.59 -20.39 5.30
C ALA A 254 28.71 -19.74 6.69
N LEU A 255 29.23 -20.47 7.66
CA LEU A 255 29.41 -19.99 9.04
C LEU A 255 30.48 -18.89 9.14
N PHE A 256 31.57 -18.99 8.36
CA PHE A 256 32.66 -18.01 8.38
C PHE A 256 32.39 -16.77 7.52
N GLY A 257 31.84 -16.98 6.31
CA GLY A 257 31.77 -15.97 5.25
C GLY A 257 30.36 -15.56 4.80
N GLY A 258 29.33 -16.26 5.29
CA GLY A 258 27.94 -16.06 4.87
C GLY A 258 27.59 -16.75 3.55
N LEU A 259 26.50 -16.30 2.92
CA LEU A 259 25.87 -16.98 1.79
C LEU A 259 26.77 -17.06 0.54
N PHE A 260 27.45 -15.97 0.17
CA PHE A 260 28.20 -15.92 -1.09
C PHE A 260 29.42 -16.87 -1.12
N PRO A 261 30.25 -16.96 -0.05
CA PRO A 261 31.31 -17.96 0.00
C PRO A 261 30.81 -19.40 0.07
N ALA A 262 29.66 -19.65 0.71
CA ALA A 262 29.03 -20.97 0.69
C ALA A 262 28.58 -21.37 -0.72
N LEU A 263 27.98 -20.45 -1.46
CA LEU A 263 27.60 -20.68 -2.87
C LEU A 263 28.84 -20.97 -3.73
N ALA A 264 29.93 -20.22 -3.54
CA ALA A 264 31.19 -20.49 -4.22
C ALA A 264 31.73 -21.90 -3.88
N SER A 265 31.71 -22.28 -2.59
CA SER A 265 32.09 -23.61 -2.13
C SER A 265 31.23 -24.72 -2.72
N ALA A 266 29.92 -24.52 -2.81
CA ALA A 266 29.00 -25.49 -3.39
C ALA A 266 29.28 -25.70 -4.89
N VAL A 267 29.50 -24.62 -5.65
CA VAL A 267 29.79 -24.71 -7.08
C VAL A 267 31.15 -25.37 -7.33
N VAL A 268 32.21 -24.90 -6.66
CA VAL A 268 33.55 -25.45 -6.83
C VAL A 268 33.60 -26.89 -6.33
N GLY A 269 33.00 -27.16 -5.17
CA GLY A 269 32.89 -28.51 -4.60
C GLY A 269 32.11 -29.46 -5.50
N SER A 270 30.97 -29.04 -6.06
CA SER A 270 30.19 -29.86 -6.99
C SER A 270 30.96 -30.18 -8.26
N LEU A 271 31.73 -29.22 -8.80
CA LEU A 271 32.55 -29.46 -10.00
C LEU A 271 33.69 -30.44 -9.73
N LEU A 272 34.37 -30.29 -8.58
CA LEU A 272 35.47 -31.17 -8.20
C LEU A 272 34.97 -32.58 -7.84
N LEU A 273 33.84 -32.68 -7.14
CA LEU A 273 33.22 -33.95 -6.81
C LEU A 273 32.80 -34.70 -8.08
N ASN A 274 32.19 -33.99 -9.04
CA ASN A 274 31.84 -34.56 -10.34
C ASN A 274 33.09 -35.03 -11.11
N TRP A 275 34.14 -34.22 -11.15
CA TRP A 275 35.34 -34.54 -11.94
C TRP A 275 36.19 -35.67 -11.35
N PHE A 276 36.37 -35.72 -10.03
CA PHE A 276 37.32 -36.64 -9.39
C PHE A 276 36.68 -37.88 -8.79
N PHE A 277 35.42 -37.82 -8.35
CA PHE A 277 34.83 -38.88 -7.52
C PHE A 277 33.59 -39.52 -8.16
N THR A 278 32.93 -38.88 -9.13
CA THR A 278 31.75 -39.43 -9.81
C THR A 278 32.17 -40.26 -11.02
N PRO A 279 31.88 -41.58 -11.09
CA PRO A 279 32.17 -42.39 -12.27
C PRO A 279 31.27 -42.00 -13.45
N PRO A 280 31.78 -41.88 -14.69
CA PRO A 280 33.19 -42.00 -15.09
C PRO A 280 34.02 -40.76 -14.74
N VAL A 281 35.09 -40.97 -13.97
CA VAL A 281 36.01 -39.92 -13.50
C VAL A 281 36.72 -39.22 -14.66
N HIS A 282 37.08 -37.95 -14.48
CA HIS A 282 37.68 -37.06 -15.48
C HIS A 282 36.79 -36.71 -16.68
N THR A 283 35.47 -36.83 -16.51
CA THR A 283 34.49 -36.38 -17.51
C THR A 283 33.44 -35.48 -16.86
N LEU A 284 33.03 -34.41 -17.54
CA LEU A 284 31.93 -33.53 -17.10
C LEU A 284 30.56 -34.02 -17.60
N THR A 285 30.39 -35.32 -17.75
CA THR A 285 29.19 -35.94 -18.32
C THR A 285 28.44 -36.71 -17.26
N VAL A 286 27.32 -36.14 -16.80
CA VAL A 286 26.34 -36.84 -15.97
C VAL A 286 25.56 -37.79 -16.87
N ALA A 287 26.13 -38.97 -17.12
CA ALA A 287 25.49 -40.03 -17.89
C ALA A 287 25.39 -41.30 -17.04
N ASP A 288 24.62 -41.22 -15.94
CA ASP A 288 24.20 -42.42 -15.20
C ASP A 288 22.66 -42.48 -15.13
N PRO A 289 22.00 -43.37 -15.89
CA PRO A 289 20.55 -43.53 -15.91
C PRO A 289 19.95 -43.99 -14.57
N LYS A 290 20.76 -44.39 -13.58
CA LYS A 290 20.28 -44.74 -12.23
C LYS A 290 19.85 -43.56 -11.37
N ASN A 291 20.19 -42.31 -11.73
CA ASN A 291 19.74 -41.11 -11.02
C ASN A 291 18.37 -40.57 -11.46
N ILE A 292 17.75 -41.14 -12.50
CA ILE A 292 16.41 -40.73 -12.96
C ILE A 292 15.32 -41.15 -11.96
N VAL A 293 15.53 -42.22 -11.20
CA VAL A 293 14.50 -42.77 -10.27
C VAL A 293 14.41 -41.98 -8.95
N ALA A 294 15.36 -41.08 -8.66
CA ALA A 294 15.31 -40.24 -7.46
C ALA A 294 14.49 -38.94 -7.66
N ILE A 295 13.99 -38.68 -8.87
CA ILE A 295 13.17 -37.49 -9.22
C ILE A 295 11.83 -37.94 -9.86
N ALA A 296 11.24 -39.02 -9.36
CA ALA A 296 9.85 -39.40 -9.63
C ALA A 296 9.09 -39.55 -8.32
#